data_AF-A0A8J5C0B7-F1
#
_entry.id   AF-A0A8J5C0B7-F1
#
_cell.length_a   1.000
_cell.length_b   1.000
_cell.length_c   1.000
_cell.angle_alpha   90.00
_cell.angle_beta   90.00
_cell.angle_gamma   90.00
#
_symmetry.space_group_name_H-M   'P 1'
#
loop_
_entity.id
_entity.type
_entity.pdbx_description
1 polymer ?
#
loop_
_entity_poly.entity_id
_entity_poly.type
_entity_poly.pdbx_seq_one_letter_code
_entity_poly.pdbx_strand_id
1 'polypeptide(L)'
;MARGAAEWGRGSGGKCCRSFRRITIVICCVNLVASLLVIRWFYTSFFFSLSSGFSSSSLADQLKRMEESIRVRRELEPLTLVRAARKLKKEFSREEKRGLKLPLPVKQKLAHEILHRLEGVDNTNTTEQQAALSLWRFQKLEDIRKATTLNLSISNQEAKMLKRALKTNWPSLMEEIGLWMPTSVINNEHDDKPENERDIEIIPGRPMPPECHAELHTDFDGTAVRWGLTHHKESAADCCQACLDQAKRAKPGEIKCNIWVYCPSEFGCYSPDIYEHKHQECWLKQADKPQLNFKDKYSESYRNDHPNAPIVVPWMSGIVGV
;
A
#
# COMPACT_ATOMS: atom_id res chain seq x y z
N MET A 1 59.71 -8.77 39.10
CA MET A 1 61.16 -8.57 38.87
C MET A 1 61.52 -9.16 37.52
N ALA A 2 62.37 -8.44 36.80
CA ALA A 2 62.76 -8.65 35.41
C ALA A 2 63.64 -9.90 35.18
N ARG A 3 63.84 -10.16 33.88
CA ARG A 3 64.94 -10.89 33.20
C ARG A 3 64.51 -12.25 32.62
N GLY A 4 64.80 -12.57 31.37
CA GLY A 4 65.66 -11.89 30.42
C GLY A 4 65.60 -12.57 29.05
N ALA A 5 65.99 -11.79 28.04
CA ALA A 5 66.29 -12.26 26.71
C ALA A 5 67.47 -13.23 26.72
N ALA A 6 67.41 -14.26 25.87
CA ALA A 6 68.58 -14.93 25.35
C ALA A 6 68.29 -15.37 23.91
N GLU A 7 68.83 -14.59 23.01
CA GLU A 7 69.03 -14.88 21.60
C GLU A 7 70.14 -15.96 21.45
N TRP A 8 70.40 -16.36 20.20
CA TRP A 8 71.43 -17.27 19.66
C TRP A 8 70.88 -18.67 19.39
N GLY A 9 70.97 -19.26 18.20
CA GLY A 9 71.64 -18.87 16.97
C GLY A 9 71.79 -20.13 16.10
N ARG A 10 71.49 -19.99 14.81
CA ARG A 10 71.92 -20.79 13.64
C ARG A 10 72.20 -22.30 13.83
N GLY A 11 71.33 -23.12 13.23
CA GLY A 11 71.62 -24.50 12.82
C GLY A 11 71.17 -24.74 11.38
N SER A 12 72.14 -25.06 10.53
CA SER A 12 72.06 -25.25 9.07
C SER A 12 71.24 -26.46 8.63
N GLY A 13 70.59 -26.34 7.46
CA GLY A 13 70.47 -27.47 6.52
C GLY A 13 69.05 -27.97 6.21
N GLY A 14 68.61 -27.79 4.95
CA GLY A 14 67.65 -28.72 4.33
C GLY A 14 66.43 -28.11 3.65
N LYS A 15 66.59 -27.72 2.38
CA LYS A 15 65.57 -27.68 1.29
C LYS A 15 64.14 -28.10 1.69
N CYS A 16 63.21 -27.17 1.95
CA CYS A 16 61.77 -27.47 1.83
C CYS A 16 60.81 -26.26 1.63
N CYS A 17 61.28 -25.09 1.19
CA CYS A 17 60.42 -23.89 1.04
C CYS A 17 59.57 -23.85 -0.25
N ARG A 18 59.17 -25.01 -0.80
CA ARG A 18 58.25 -25.11 -1.96
C ARG A 18 56.99 -25.93 -1.69
N SER A 19 56.86 -26.56 -0.50
CA SER A 19 55.82 -27.55 -0.22
C SER A 19 54.57 -26.97 0.47
N PHE A 20 54.74 -26.15 1.52
CA PHE A 20 53.60 -25.66 2.32
C PHE A 20 52.58 -24.84 1.53
N ARG A 21 53.03 -23.89 0.70
CA ARG A 21 52.13 -23.07 -0.12
C ARG A 21 51.31 -23.89 -1.10
N ARG A 22 51.88 -24.97 -1.66
CA ARG A 22 51.16 -25.88 -2.57
C ARG A 22 50.17 -26.76 -1.80
N ILE A 23 50.55 -27.23 -0.61
CA ILE A 23 49.67 -28.01 0.27
C ILE A 23 48.44 -27.19 0.71
N THR A 24 48.64 -25.92 1.11
CA THR A 24 47.52 -25.04 1.50
C THR A 24 46.58 -24.77 0.34
N ILE A 25 47.10 -24.56 -0.89
CA ILE A 25 46.28 -24.39 -2.09
C ILE A 25 45.45 -25.65 -2.37
N VAL A 26 46.04 -26.84 -2.25
CA VAL A 26 45.31 -28.11 -2.46
C VAL A 26 44.19 -28.28 -1.43
N ILE A 27 44.45 -27.99 -0.15
CA ILE A 27 43.43 -28.07 0.91
C ILE A 27 42.30 -27.06 0.66
N CYS A 28 42.63 -25.82 0.26
CA CYS A 28 41.62 -24.83 -0.11
C CYS A 28 40.78 -25.27 -1.33
N CYS A 29 41.39 -25.87 -2.35
CA CYS A 29 40.66 -26.40 -3.50
C CYS A 29 39.70 -27.53 -3.10
N VAL A 30 40.12 -28.44 -2.23
CA VAL A 30 39.26 -29.53 -1.72
C VAL A 30 38.08 -28.96 -0.92
N ASN A 31 38.31 -27.97 -0.05
CA ASN A 31 37.24 -27.31 0.71
C ASN A 31 36.27 -26.52 -0.18
N LEU A 32 36.77 -25.94 -1.28
CA LEU A 32 35.96 -25.22 -2.26
C LEU A 32 35.07 -26.19 -3.06
N VAL A 33 35.61 -27.33 -3.47
CA VAL A 33 34.84 -28.40 -4.12
C VAL A 33 33.80 -28.98 -3.16
N ALA A 34 34.15 -29.24 -1.90
CA ALA A 34 33.21 -29.73 -0.89
C ALA A 34 32.06 -28.72 -0.65
N SER A 35 32.39 -27.42 -0.52
CA SER A 35 31.38 -26.36 -0.41
C SER A 35 30.44 -26.32 -1.61
N LEU A 36 30.98 -26.45 -2.84
CA LEU A 36 30.17 -26.46 -4.05
C LEU A 36 29.26 -27.70 -4.16
N LEU A 37 29.72 -28.86 -3.68
CA LEU A 37 28.90 -30.07 -3.64
C LEU A 37 27.75 -29.95 -2.62
N VAL A 38 28.02 -29.37 -1.45
CA VAL A 38 27.00 -29.11 -0.44
C VAL A 38 25.97 -28.10 -0.95
N ILE A 39 26.42 -26.99 -1.55
CA ILE A 39 25.54 -26.00 -2.18
C ILE A 39 24.71 -26.65 -3.30
N ARG A 40 25.32 -27.46 -4.16
CA ARG A 40 24.60 -28.17 -5.22
C ARG A 40 23.54 -29.11 -4.65
N TRP A 41 23.85 -29.83 -3.57
CA TRP A 41 22.90 -30.72 -2.90
C TRP A 41 21.72 -29.95 -2.31
N PHE A 42 21.98 -28.84 -1.62
CA PHE A 42 20.92 -27.94 -1.13
C PHE A 42 20.07 -27.37 -2.27
N TYR A 43 20.68 -26.92 -3.37
CA TYR A 43 19.94 -26.42 -4.53
C TYR A 43 19.12 -27.49 -5.22
N THR A 44 19.64 -28.71 -5.41
CA THR A 44 18.87 -29.81 -6.00
C THR A 44 17.74 -30.28 -5.09
N SER A 45 17.96 -30.35 -3.77
CA SER A 45 16.93 -30.70 -2.81
C SER A 45 15.86 -29.62 -2.70
N PHE A 46 16.24 -28.33 -2.77
CA PHE A 46 15.31 -27.21 -2.83
C PHE A 46 14.50 -27.20 -4.13
N PHE A 47 15.13 -27.43 -5.29
CA PHE A 47 14.43 -27.52 -6.58
C PHE A 47 13.49 -28.74 -6.65
N PHE A 48 13.91 -29.90 -6.14
CA PHE A 48 13.04 -31.08 -6.07
C PHE A 48 11.88 -30.87 -5.10
N SER A 49 12.10 -30.19 -3.96
CA SER A 49 11.05 -29.89 -2.98
C SER A 49 10.03 -28.87 -3.52
N LEU A 50 10.49 -27.89 -4.30
CA LEU A 50 9.63 -26.93 -4.99
C LEU A 50 8.84 -27.59 -6.13
N SER A 51 9.43 -28.59 -6.80
CA SER A 51 8.81 -29.34 -7.89
C SER A 51 7.85 -30.43 -7.39
N SER A 52 8.08 -31.01 -6.21
CA SER A 52 7.22 -32.04 -5.62
C SER A 52 5.95 -31.47 -4.97
N GLY A 53 5.90 -30.16 -4.71
CA GLY A 53 4.75 -29.47 -4.13
C GLY A 53 3.79 -28.82 -5.15
N PHE A 54 4.13 -28.84 -6.44
CA PHE A 54 3.37 -28.12 -7.46
C PHE A 54 2.69 -29.09 -8.44
N SER A 55 1.40 -29.33 -8.23
CA SER A 55 0.55 -29.99 -9.22
C SER A 55 0.61 -29.20 -10.53
N SER A 56 0.82 -29.89 -11.67
CA SER A 56 0.89 -29.26 -13.00
C SER A 56 -0.36 -28.45 -13.35
N SER A 57 -1.51 -28.75 -12.73
CA SER A 57 -2.75 -27.98 -12.83
C SER A 57 -2.63 -26.56 -12.25
N SER A 58 -1.96 -26.41 -11.10
CA SER A 58 -1.80 -25.10 -10.42
C SER A 58 -0.94 -24.13 -11.23
N LEU A 59 0.09 -24.63 -11.92
CA LEU A 59 0.95 -23.81 -12.80
C LEU A 59 0.19 -23.29 -14.01
N ALA A 60 -0.57 -24.16 -14.65
CA ALA A 60 -1.37 -23.79 -15.81
C ALA A 60 -2.43 -22.73 -15.45
N ASP A 61 -3.09 -22.88 -14.30
CA ASP A 61 -4.09 -21.92 -13.81
C ASP A 61 -3.48 -20.58 -13.39
N GLN A 62 -2.24 -20.58 -12.86
CA GLN A 62 -1.51 -19.35 -12.56
C GLN A 62 -1.08 -18.61 -13.83
N LEU A 63 -0.56 -19.33 -14.82
CA LEU A 63 -0.15 -18.74 -16.11
C LEU A 63 -1.35 -18.17 -16.87
N LYS A 64 -2.48 -18.89 -16.86
CA LYS A 64 -3.74 -18.41 -17.46
C LYS A 64 -4.22 -17.11 -16.81
N ARG A 65 -4.24 -17.05 -15.47
CA ARG A 65 -4.61 -15.83 -14.72
C ARG A 65 -3.66 -14.67 -15.01
N MET A 66 -2.36 -14.94 -15.12
CA MET A 66 -1.37 -13.93 -15.48
C MET A 66 -1.64 -13.37 -16.88
N GLU A 67 -1.91 -14.21 -17.87
CA GLU A 67 -2.22 -13.78 -19.23
C GLU A 67 -3.54 -13.00 -19.33
N GLU A 68 -4.58 -13.44 -18.62
CA GLU A 68 -5.85 -12.71 -18.51
C GLU A 68 -5.67 -11.32 -17.89
N SER A 69 -4.86 -11.20 -16.83
CA SER A 69 -4.56 -9.89 -16.22
C SER A 69 -3.85 -8.93 -17.18
N ILE A 70 -2.94 -9.45 -18.02
CA ILE A 70 -2.21 -8.65 -19.01
C ILE A 70 -3.17 -8.18 -20.11
N ARG A 71 -4.12 -9.04 -20.53
CA ARG A 71 -5.14 -8.68 -21.52
C ARG A 71 -6.04 -7.56 -21.01
N VAL A 72 -6.56 -7.69 -19.79
CA VAL A 72 -7.41 -6.66 -19.17
C VAL A 72 -6.68 -5.33 -19.06
N ARG A 73 -5.41 -5.33 -18.63
CA ARG A 73 -4.59 -4.09 -18.55
C ARG A 73 -4.42 -3.43 -19.92
N ARG A 74 -4.19 -4.21 -20.98
CA ARG A 74 -4.06 -3.68 -22.36
C ARG A 74 -5.36 -3.11 -22.89
N GLU A 75 -6.50 -3.71 -22.56
CA GLU A 75 -7.81 -3.22 -22.97
C GLU A 75 -8.24 -1.97 -22.20
N LEU A 76 -7.79 -1.82 -20.95
CA LEU A 76 -8.07 -0.66 -20.10
C LEU A 76 -7.08 0.50 -20.29
N GLU A 77 -6.01 0.34 -21.07
CA GLU A 77 -5.11 1.46 -21.36
C GLU A 77 -5.89 2.58 -22.08
N PRO A 78 -6.02 3.78 -21.48
CA PRO A 78 -6.82 4.86 -22.06
C PRO A 78 -6.02 5.58 -23.15
N LEU A 79 -5.70 4.86 -24.24
CA LEU A 79 -4.89 5.34 -25.35
C LEU A 79 -5.49 6.59 -26.02
N THR A 80 -6.82 6.70 -26.02
CA THR A 80 -7.57 7.86 -26.52
C THR A 80 -7.31 9.10 -25.65
N LEU A 81 -7.39 8.96 -24.32
CA LEU A 81 -7.14 10.03 -23.36
C LEU A 81 -5.67 10.48 -23.42
N VAL A 82 -4.73 9.53 -23.46
CA VAL A 82 -3.30 9.82 -23.56
C VAL A 82 -2.98 10.58 -24.85
N ARG A 83 -3.60 10.22 -25.98
CA ARG A 83 -3.44 10.95 -27.25
C ARG A 83 -4.05 12.36 -27.17
N ALA A 84 -5.23 12.51 -26.58
CA ALA A 84 -5.88 13.80 -26.38
C ALA A 84 -5.04 14.73 -25.50
N ALA A 85 -4.53 14.23 -24.37
CA ALA A 85 -3.65 14.97 -23.48
C ALA A 85 -2.35 15.41 -24.17
N ARG A 86 -1.72 14.52 -24.97
CA ARG A 86 -0.54 14.88 -25.78
C ARG A 86 -0.84 15.96 -26.82
N LYS A 87 -2.02 15.93 -27.44
CA LYS A 87 -2.44 16.97 -28.41
C LYS A 87 -2.63 18.31 -27.71
N LEU A 88 -3.36 18.33 -26.59
CA LEU A 88 -3.54 19.52 -25.75
C LEU A 88 -2.21 20.10 -25.30
N LYS A 89 -1.29 19.26 -24.79
CA LYS A 89 0.05 19.69 -24.38
C LYS A 89 0.80 20.40 -25.51
N LYS A 90 0.72 19.88 -26.74
CA LYS A 90 1.34 20.52 -27.92
C LYS A 90 0.71 21.87 -28.26
N GLU A 91 -0.61 22.01 -28.14
CA GLU A 91 -1.31 23.28 -28.35
C GLU A 91 -0.93 24.31 -27.28
N PHE A 92 -0.91 23.92 -26.00
CA PHE A 92 -0.47 24.80 -24.91
C PHE A 92 0.98 25.27 -25.07
N SER A 93 1.91 24.38 -25.44
CA SER A 93 3.31 24.76 -25.70
C SER A 93 3.47 25.69 -26.92
N ARG A 94 2.56 25.63 -27.91
CA ARG A 94 2.53 26.58 -29.03
C ARG A 94 1.96 27.93 -28.63
N GLU A 95 0.95 27.93 -27.77
CA GLU A 95 0.30 29.12 -27.22
C GLU A 95 1.27 29.91 -26.32
N GLU A 96 2.00 29.22 -25.45
CA GLU A 96 3.01 29.79 -24.55
C GLU A 96 4.12 30.52 -25.32
N LYS A 97 4.63 29.89 -26.39
CA LYS A 97 5.65 30.49 -27.28
C LYS A 97 5.14 31.72 -28.06
N ARG A 98 3.82 31.91 -28.16
CA ARG A 98 3.18 33.07 -28.79
C ARG A 98 2.76 34.15 -27.78
N GLY A 99 3.05 33.98 -26.50
CA GLY A 99 2.68 34.92 -25.44
C GLY A 99 3.74 36.00 -25.23
N LEU A 100 3.46 37.23 -25.65
CA LEU A 100 4.16 38.40 -25.10
C LEU A 100 3.71 38.59 -23.65
N LYS A 101 4.65 38.62 -22.70
CA LYS A 101 4.36 38.83 -21.27
C LYS A 101 3.85 40.26 -21.03
N LEU A 102 2.85 40.42 -20.17
CA LEU A 102 2.38 41.75 -19.78
C LEU A 102 3.52 42.57 -19.14
N PRO A 103 3.61 43.88 -19.40
CA PRO A 103 4.54 44.76 -18.69
C PRO A 103 4.30 44.72 -17.18
N LEU A 104 5.38 44.74 -16.40
CA LEU A 104 5.35 44.76 -14.93
C LEU A 104 4.43 45.86 -14.33
N PRO A 105 4.43 47.12 -14.80
CA PRO A 105 3.55 48.14 -14.22
C PRO A 105 2.06 47.85 -14.40
N VAL A 106 1.68 47.20 -15.51
CA VAL A 106 0.30 46.78 -15.75
C VAL A 106 -0.11 45.67 -14.79
N LYS A 107 0.79 44.70 -14.54
CA LYS A 107 0.57 43.62 -13.57
C LYS A 107 0.35 44.16 -12.16
N GLN A 108 1.22 45.08 -11.73
CA GLN A 108 1.10 45.72 -10.42
C GLN A 108 -0.22 46.46 -10.29
N LYS A 109 -0.63 47.25 -11.30
CA LYS A 109 -1.92 47.95 -11.29
C LYS A 109 -3.10 46.98 -11.14
N LEU A 110 -3.09 45.87 -11.88
CA LEU A 110 -4.14 44.85 -11.78
C LEU A 110 -4.19 44.21 -10.39
N ALA A 111 -3.04 43.88 -9.81
CA ALA A 111 -2.97 43.31 -8.46
C ALA A 111 -3.60 44.24 -7.42
N HIS A 112 -3.29 45.54 -7.47
CA HIS A 112 -3.86 46.53 -6.56
C HIS A 112 -5.39 46.69 -6.75
N GLU A 113 -5.86 46.74 -8.00
CA GLU A 113 -7.30 46.83 -8.28
C GLU A 113 -8.08 45.61 -7.79
N ILE A 114 -7.48 44.42 -7.88
CA ILE A 114 -8.07 43.18 -7.38
C ILE A 114 -8.08 43.16 -5.85
N LEU A 115 -6.96 43.52 -5.20
CA LEU A 115 -6.89 43.58 -3.74
C LEU A 115 -7.92 44.54 -3.14
N HIS A 116 -8.08 45.73 -3.72
CA HIS A 116 -9.11 46.68 -3.32
C HIS A 116 -10.53 46.12 -3.48
N ARG A 117 -10.78 45.24 -4.45
CA ARG A 117 -12.09 44.60 -4.62
C ARG A 117 -12.34 43.49 -3.59
N LEU A 118 -11.28 42.84 -3.15
CA LEU A 118 -11.34 41.78 -2.14
C LEU A 118 -11.38 42.31 -0.71
N GLU A 119 -10.89 43.53 -0.45
CA GLU A 119 -10.89 44.17 0.87
C GLU A 119 -12.30 44.31 1.48
N GLY A 120 -13.34 44.40 0.64
CA GLY A 120 -14.74 44.45 1.06
C GLY A 120 -15.46 43.10 1.17
N VAL A 121 -14.75 41.98 0.98
CA VAL A 121 -15.30 40.61 1.01
C VAL A 121 -14.71 39.86 2.19
N ASP A 122 -15.56 39.14 2.93
CA ASP A 122 -15.13 38.44 4.14
C ASP A 122 -14.09 37.35 3.81
N ASN A 123 -12.99 37.31 4.56
CA ASN A 123 -11.83 36.46 4.22
C ASN A 123 -12.06 34.95 4.41
N THR A 124 -13.14 34.58 5.11
CA THR A 124 -13.49 33.20 5.44
C THR A 124 -14.29 32.51 4.32
N ASN A 125 -14.98 33.27 3.47
CA ASN A 125 -15.88 32.75 2.45
C ASN A 125 -15.20 32.70 1.07
N THR A 126 -14.44 31.63 0.82
CA THR A 126 -13.74 31.41 -0.48
C THR A 126 -14.67 31.45 -1.70
N THR A 127 -15.93 31.01 -1.56
CA THR A 127 -16.95 31.07 -2.61
C THR A 127 -17.31 32.52 -2.99
N GLU A 128 -17.41 33.42 -2.02
CA GLU A 128 -17.76 34.83 -2.26
C GLU A 128 -16.58 35.58 -2.89
N GLN A 129 -15.36 35.28 -2.46
CA GLN A 129 -14.14 35.82 -3.06
C GLN A 129 -14.01 35.41 -4.54
N GLN A 130 -14.27 34.15 -4.85
CA GLN A 130 -14.28 33.64 -6.23
C GLN A 130 -15.35 34.31 -7.10
N ALA A 131 -16.55 34.55 -6.53
CA ALA A 131 -17.63 35.26 -7.22
C ALA A 131 -17.26 36.73 -7.52
N ALA A 132 -16.70 37.43 -6.54
CA ALA A 132 -16.27 38.82 -6.69
C ALA A 132 -15.18 38.99 -7.77
N LEU A 133 -14.21 38.07 -7.80
CA LEU A 133 -13.16 38.05 -8.82
C LEU A 133 -13.70 37.75 -10.22
N SER A 134 -14.64 36.81 -10.33
CA SER A 134 -15.28 36.47 -11.60
C SER A 134 -16.06 37.65 -12.16
N LEU A 135 -16.77 38.38 -11.29
CA LEU A 135 -17.49 39.60 -11.66
C LEU A 135 -16.54 40.72 -12.10
N TRP A 136 -15.45 40.96 -11.35
CA TRP A 136 -14.44 41.95 -11.71
C TRP A 136 -13.80 41.63 -13.07
N ARG A 137 -13.46 40.37 -13.31
CA ARG A 137 -12.87 39.91 -14.58
C ARG A 137 -13.80 40.18 -15.75
N PHE A 138 -15.11 39.93 -15.58
CA PHE A 138 -16.11 40.22 -16.60
C PHE A 138 -16.22 41.72 -16.88
N GLN A 139 -16.30 42.56 -15.84
CA GLN A 139 -16.37 44.02 -15.97
C GLN A 139 -15.13 44.58 -16.69
N LYS A 140 -13.93 44.13 -16.31
CA LYS A 140 -12.69 44.58 -16.95
C LYS A 140 -12.60 44.20 -18.42
N LEU A 141 -13.07 43.01 -18.80
CA LEU A 141 -13.13 42.63 -20.21
C LEU A 141 -14.07 43.52 -21.02
N GLU A 142 -15.19 43.96 -20.43
CA GLU A 142 -16.12 44.87 -21.09
C GLU A 142 -15.57 46.31 -21.17
N ASP A 143 -14.86 46.78 -20.15
CA ASP A 143 -14.15 48.07 -20.18
C ASP A 143 -13.10 48.11 -21.30
N ILE A 144 -12.32 47.03 -21.45
CA ILE A 144 -11.34 46.89 -22.54
C ILE A 144 -12.05 46.87 -23.90
N ARG A 145 -13.21 46.20 -23.99
CA ARG A 145 -14.02 46.15 -25.22
C ARG A 145 -14.47 47.55 -25.63
N LYS A 146 -15.02 48.32 -24.68
CA LYS A 146 -15.47 49.71 -24.88
C LYS A 146 -14.31 50.66 -25.22
N ALA A 147 -13.19 50.54 -24.51
CA ALA A 147 -11.99 51.34 -24.78
C ALA A 147 -11.40 51.08 -26.16
N THR A 148 -11.47 49.83 -26.64
CA THR A 148 -11.03 49.45 -28.00
C THR A 148 -11.95 50.04 -29.07
N THR A 149 -13.27 50.14 -28.84
CA THR A 149 -14.21 50.76 -29.78
C THR A 149 -14.14 52.28 -29.83
N LEU A 150 -13.71 52.93 -28.74
CA LEU A 150 -13.64 54.39 -28.64
C LEU A 150 -12.25 54.97 -29.00
N ASN A 151 -11.28 54.13 -29.40
CA ASN A 151 -9.90 54.53 -29.75
C ASN A 151 -9.20 55.43 -28.70
N LEU A 152 -9.52 55.25 -27.42
CA LEU A 152 -8.94 56.03 -26.32
C LEU A 152 -7.58 55.45 -25.89
N SER A 153 -6.49 56.20 -26.12
CA SER A 153 -5.19 56.33 -25.41
C SER A 153 -4.38 55.09 -24.96
N ILE A 154 -4.96 53.89 -24.82
CA ILE A 154 -4.22 52.68 -24.48
C ILE A 154 -3.50 52.22 -25.74
N SER A 155 -2.20 51.96 -25.64
CA SER A 155 -1.45 51.28 -26.70
C SER A 155 -2.26 50.06 -27.16
N ASN A 156 -2.73 50.07 -28.40
CA ASN A 156 -3.65 49.07 -28.95
C ASN A 156 -3.11 47.63 -28.71
N GLN A 157 -1.79 47.51 -28.63
CA GLN A 157 -1.06 46.30 -28.27
C GLN A 157 -1.22 45.88 -26.81
N GLU A 158 -1.12 46.79 -25.84
CA GLU A 158 -1.32 46.51 -24.41
C GLU A 158 -2.77 46.09 -24.12
N ALA A 159 -3.75 46.76 -24.74
CA ALA A 159 -5.16 46.37 -24.61
C ALA A 159 -5.43 44.96 -25.16
N LYS A 160 -4.82 44.60 -26.29
CA LYS A 160 -4.89 43.25 -26.86
C LYS A 160 -4.21 42.21 -25.97
N MET A 161 -3.05 42.53 -25.42
CA MET A 161 -2.33 41.66 -24.49
C MET A 161 -3.12 41.43 -23.21
N LEU A 162 -3.67 42.50 -22.61
CA LEU A 162 -4.50 42.45 -21.42
C LEU A 162 -5.79 41.63 -21.66
N LYS A 163 -6.46 41.84 -22.79
CA LYS A 163 -7.63 41.05 -23.18
C LYS A 163 -7.31 39.57 -23.30
N ARG A 164 -6.16 39.21 -23.86
CA ARG A 164 -5.71 37.81 -23.97
C ARG A 164 -5.38 37.24 -22.60
N ALA A 165 -4.65 37.97 -21.75
CA ALA A 165 -4.32 37.54 -20.40
C ALA A 165 -5.57 37.28 -19.55
N LEU A 166 -6.55 38.19 -19.59
CA LEU A 166 -7.81 38.04 -18.87
C LEU A 166 -8.73 36.98 -19.47
N LYS A 167 -8.73 36.75 -20.80
CA LYS A 167 -9.66 35.79 -21.43
C LYS A 167 -9.11 34.36 -21.44
N THR A 168 -7.87 34.16 -21.88
CA THR A 168 -7.30 32.83 -22.11
C THR A 168 -6.28 32.41 -21.06
N ASN A 169 -5.47 33.34 -20.54
CA ASN A 169 -4.34 33.02 -19.66
C ASN A 169 -4.60 33.44 -18.20
N TRP A 170 -5.85 33.40 -17.76
CA TRP A 170 -6.25 33.87 -16.43
C TRP A 170 -5.51 33.16 -15.28
N PRO A 171 -5.39 31.81 -15.25
CA PRO A 171 -4.67 31.14 -14.17
C PRO A 171 -3.21 31.57 -14.09
N SER A 172 -2.52 31.65 -15.23
CA SER A 172 -1.13 32.11 -15.29
C SER A 172 -0.98 33.58 -14.88
N LEU A 173 -1.94 34.44 -15.22
CA LEU A 173 -1.95 35.83 -14.77
C LEU A 173 -2.08 35.92 -13.24
N MET A 174 -2.98 35.13 -12.64
CA MET A 174 -3.19 35.09 -11.19
C MET A 174 -1.95 34.60 -10.43
N GLU A 175 -1.26 33.60 -10.98
CA GLU A 175 0.02 33.13 -10.45
C GLU A 175 1.11 34.21 -10.56
N GLU A 176 1.22 34.88 -11.72
CA GLU A 176 2.21 35.94 -11.94
C GLU A 176 2.00 37.19 -11.06
N ILE A 177 0.76 37.47 -10.64
CA ILE A 177 0.43 38.58 -9.73
C ILE A 177 0.35 38.15 -8.26
N GLY A 178 0.60 36.87 -7.95
CA GLY A 178 0.63 36.35 -6.59
C GLY A 178 -0.74 36.20 -5.92
N LEU A 179 -1.84 36.13 -6.68
CA LEU A 179 -3.21 36.01 -6.18
C LEU A 179 -3.76 34.59 -6.40
N TRP A 180 -3.01 33.57 -5.99
CA TRP A 180 -3.49 32.19 -6.07
C TRP A 180 -4.54 31.93 -4.98
N MET A 181 -5.72 31.46 -5.37
CA MET A 181 -6.77 31.02 -4.44
C MET A 181 -7.01 29.52 -4.58
N PRO A 182 -7.24 28.81 -3.46
CA PRO A 182 -7.63 27.41 -3.49
C PRO A 182 -8.93 27.22 -4.28
N THR A 183 -8.95 26.25 -5.20
CA THR A 183 -10.19 25.77 -5.79
C THR A 183 -10.97 25.01 -4.72
N SER A 184 -12.25 25.33 -4.54
CA SER A 184 -13.17 24.50 -3.77
C SER A 184 -13.38 23.20 -4.56
N VAL A 185 -12.59 22.18 -4.24
CA VAL A 185 -12.79 20.84 -4.79
C VAL A 185 -13.95 20.24 -4.02
N ILE A 186 -15.16 20.30 -4.61
CA ILE A 186 -16.27 19.49 -4.14
C ILE A 186 -15.94 18.06 -4.56
N ASN A 187 -15.34 17.30 -3.64
CA ASN A 187 -15.19 15.86 -3.81
C ASN A 187 -16.59 15.27 -3.73
N ASN A 188 -17.23 15.08 -4.88
CA ASN A 188 -18.35 14.17 -4.96
C ASN A 188 -17.73 12.77 -4.94
N GLU A 189 -17.73 12.16 -3.76
CA GLU A 189 -17.33 10.77 -3.58
C GLU A 189 -18.32 9.93 -4.39
N HIS A 190 -17.88 9.47 -5.56
CA HIS A 190 -18.64 8.51 -6.33
C HIS A 190 -18.31 7.15 -5.72
N ASP A 191 -19.29 6.57 -5.04
CA ASP A 191 -19.17 5.22 -4.49
C ASP A 191 -19.27 4.23 -5.66
N ASP A 192 -18.17 4.13 -6.42
CA ASP A 192 -17.96 3.16 -7.49
C ASP A 192 -17.79 1.72 -6.92
N LYS A 193 -17.99 1.54 -5.61
CA LYS A 193 -17.91 0.24 -4.96
C LYS A 193 -19.17 -0.58 -5.32
N PRO A 194 -19.04 -1.70 -6.05
CA PRO A 194 -20.17 -2.60 -6.23
C PRO A 194 -20.62 -3.12 -4.86
N GLU A 195 -21.93 -3.10 -4.58
CA GLU A 195 -22.56 -3.52 -3.31
C GLU A 195 -22.17 -4.93 -2.82
N ASN A 196 -21.49 -5.75 -3.65
CA ASN A 196 -21.16 -7.14 -3.37
C ASN A 196 -19.65 -7.44 -3.17
N GLU A 197 -18.76 -6.45 -3.27
CA GLU A 197 -17.35 -6.68 -2.94
C GLU A 197 -17.15 -6.55 -1.43
N ARG A 198 -17.21 -7.69 -0.75
CA ARG A 198 -16.56 -7.84 0.56
C ARG A 198 -15.14 -7.34 0.39
N ASP A 199 -14.71 -6.38 1.21
CA ASP A 199 -13.30 -5.99 1.29
C ASP A 199 -12.51 -7.28 1.47
N ILE A 200 -11.82 -7.72 0.40
CA ILE A 200 -11.06 -8.97 0.43
C ILE A 200 -9.83 -8.64 1.26
N GLU A 201 -9.97 -8.70 2.57
CA GLU A 201 -8.86 -8.72 3.48
C GLU A 201 -8.00 -9.92 3.06
N ILE A 202 -6.77 -9.64 2.62
CA ILE A 202 -5.89 -10.64 2.03
C ILE A 202 -5.50 -11.60 3.15
N ILE A 203 -6.13 -12.77 3.18
CA ILE A 203 -5.80 -13.83 4.13
C ILE A 203 -4.43 -14.41 3.74
N PRO A 204 -3.40 -14.30 4.59
CA PRO A 204 -2.08 -14.85 4.29
C PRO A 204 -2.14 -16.38 4.24
N GLY A 205 -1.45 -16.98 3.28
CA GLY A 205 -1.28 -18.44 3.14
C GLY A 205 -2.04 -19.07 1.99
N ARG A 206 -2.21 -20.40 2.08
CA ARG A 206 -2.97 -21.20 1.09
C ARG A 206 -4.45 -20.81 1.12
N PRO A 207 -5.19 -20.94 0.01
CA PRO A 207 -6.63 -20.68 0.00
C PRO A 207 -7.35 -21.55 1.04
N MET A 208 -8.31 -20.95 1.75
CA MET A 208 -9.11 -21.64 2.76
C MET A 208 -9.94 -22.78 2.13
N PRO A 209 -9.81 -24.03 2.62
CA PRO A 209 -10.72 -25.10 2.24
C PRO A 209 -12.17 -24.75 2.61
N PRO A 210 -13.18 -25.13 1.80
CA PRO A 210 -14.58 -24.80 2.06
C PRO A 210 -15.11 -25.44 3.35
N GLU A 211 -14.61 -26.63 3.70
CA GLU A 211 -14.90 -27.35 4.95
C GLU A 211 -14.47 -26.60 6.21
N CYS A 212 -13.62 -25.57 6.08
CA CYS A 212 -13.20 -24.75 7.21
C CYS A 212 -14.24 -23.72 7.65
N HIS A 213 -15.24 -23.43 6.79
CA HIS A 213 -16.28 -22.43 7.03
C HIS A 213 -15.71 -21.13 7.64
N ALA A 214 -14.70 -20.57 6.99
CA ALA A 214 -13.94 -19.45 7.51
C ALA A 214 -14.77 -18.16 7.52
N GLU A 215 -14.83 -17.52 8.68
CA GLU A 215 -15.46 -16.24 8.91
C GLU A 215 -14.40 -15.24 9.41
N LEU A 216 -14.31 -14.10 8.72
CA LEU A 216 -13.51 -12.96 9.16
C LEU A 216 -14.16 -12.31 10.37
N HIS A 217 -13.37 -11.62 11.17
CA HIS A 217 -13.83 -10.84 12.33
C HIS A 217 -14.76 -11.62 13.25
N THR A 218 -14.41 -12.86 13.54
CA THR A 218 -15.28 -13.80 14.26
C THR A 218 -14.45 -14.55 15.29
N ASP A 219 -14.93 -14.59 16.53
CA ASP A 219 -14.41 -15.45 17.59
C ASP A 219 -15.53 -16.37 18.10
N PHE A 220 -15.32 -17.67 17.96
CA PHE A 220 -16.21 -18.70 18.50
C PHE A 220 -15.72 -19.15 19.88
N ASP A 221 -16.66 -19.28 20.80
CA ASP A 221 -16.39 -19.82 22.13
C ASP A 221 -16.32 -21.36 22.11
N GLY A 222 -15.60 -21.92 23.07
CA GLY A 222 -15.49 -23.37 23.24
C GLY A 222 -14.35 -23.80 24.17
N THR A 223 -14.36 -25.07 24.54
CA THR A 223 -13.34 -25.66 25.39
C THR A 223 -12.04 -25.84 24.61
N ALA A 224 -10.94 -25.28 25.10
CA ALA A 224 -9.64 -25.42 24.44
C ALA A 224 -9.17 -26.89 24.44
N VAL A 225 -9.13 -27.49 23.25
CA VAL A 225 -8.48 -28.77 22.97
C VAL A 225 -6.98 -28.57 22.87
N ARG A 226 -6.56 -27.43 22.29
CA ARG A 226 -5.17 -26.99 22.24
C ARG A 226 -5.10 -25.47 22.37
N TRP A 227 -4.28 -25.02 23.32
CA TRP A 227 -4.10 -23.61 23.63
C TRP A 227 -3.28 -22.89 22.56
N GLY A 228 -3.82 -21.77 22.04
CA GLY A 228 -3.16 -20.97 21.00
C GLY A 228 -1.89 -20.27 21.48
N LEU A 229 -1.81 -19.92 22.77
CA LEU A 229 -0.61 -19.31 23.42
C LEU A 229 0.69 -20.08 23.15
N THR A 230 0.60 -21.40 22.94
CA THR A 230 1.76 -22.27 22.64
C THR A 230 1.63 -22.96 21.29
N HIS A 231 0.58 -22.68 20.53
CA HIS A 231 0.29 -23.31 19.26
C HIS A 231 0.14 -22.27 18.16
N HIS A 232 1.20 -22.07 17.40
CA HIS A 232 1.24 -21.10 16.30
C HIS A 232 1.18 -21.79 14.94
N LYS A 233 0.56 -21.11 13.97
CA LYS A 233 0.44 -21.53 12.57
C LYS A 233 0.65 -20.35 11.64
N GLU A 234 1.29 -20.58 10.50
CA GLU A 234 1.62 -19.52 9.53
C GLU A 234 0.38 -18.93 8.84
N SER A 235 -0.75 -19.66 8.84
CA SER A 235 -1.98 -19.22 8.20
C SER A 235 -3.24 -19.76 8.89
N ALA A 236 -4.37 -19.08 8.65
CA ALA A 236 -5.69 -19.54 9.06
C ALA A 236 -6.01 -20.93 8.47
N ALA A 237 -5.59 -21.19 7.24
CA ALA A 237 -5.83 -22.46 6.56
C ALA A 237 -5.04 -23.62 7.21
N ASP A 238 -3.86 -23.34 7.75
CA ASP A 238 -3.07 -24.32 8.50
C ASP A 238 -3.62 -24.53 9.90
N CYS A 239 -4.23 -23.50 10.49
CA CYS A 239 -4.95 -23.62 11.75
C CYS A 239 -6.20 -24.51 11.63
N CYS A 240 -7.02 -24.28 10.60
CA CYS A 240 -8.14 -25.17 10.27
C CYS A 240 -7.67 -26.62 10.04
N GLN A 241 -6.58 -26.81 9.26
CA GLN A 241 -6.03 -28.14 9.04
C GLN A 241 -5.61 -28.82 10.35
N ALA A 242 -5.00 -28.06 11.26
CA ALA A 242 -4.61 -28.59 12.56
C ALA A 242 -5.81 -29.06 13.38
N CYS A 243 -6.95 -28.37 13.29
CA CYS A 243 -8.21 -28.80 13.90
C CYS A 243 -8.69 -30.12 13.28
N LEU A 244 -8.80 -30.20 11.95
CA LEU A 244 -9.20 -31.41 11.24
C LEU A 244 -8.29 -32.61 11.54
N ASP A 245 -6.99 -32.38 11.59
CA ASP A 245 -5.99 -33.41 11.88
C ASP A 245 -6.04 -33.86 13.35
N GLN A 246 -6.31 -32.94 14.29
CA GLN A 246 -6.51 -33.30 15.69
C GLN A 246 -7.78 -34.15 15.82
N ALA A 247 -8.89 -33.75 15.20
CA ALA A 247 -10.15 -34.49 15.25
C ALA A 247 -10.03 -35.91 14.69
N LYS A 248 -9.23 -36.10 13.62
CA LYS A 248 -8.93 -37.41 13.03
C LYS A 248 -8.06 -38.30 13.91
N ARG A 249 -7.11 -37.71 14.65
CA ARG A 249 -6.16 -38.44 15.52
C ARG A 249 -6.68 -38.69 16.93
N ALA A 250 -7.73 -37.99 17.35
CA ALA A 250 -8.32 -38.11 18.68
C ALA A 250 -8.77 -39.54 18.96
N LYS A 251 -8.35 -40.07 20.12
CA LYS A 251 -8.71 -41.41 20.57
C LYS A 251 -10.16 -41.46 21.06
N PRO A 252 -10.78 -42.65 21.17
CA PRO A 252 -12.08 -42.79 21.80
C PRO A 252 -12.06 -42.20 23.23
N GLY A 253 -12.95 -41.24 23.51
CA GLY A 253 -13.04 -40.54 24.79
C GLY A 253 -12.28 -39.21 24.87
N GLU A 254 -11.47 -38.84 23.87
CA GLU A 254 -10.86 -37.52 23.79
C GLU A 254 -11.78 -36.51 23.11
N ILE A 255 -11.73 -35.24 23.55
CA ILE A 255 -12.46 -34.14 22.91
C ILE A 255 -11.87 -33.85 21.52
N LYS A 256 -12.75 -33.87 20.51
CA LYS A 256 -12.40 -33.63 19.12
C LYS A 256 -12.57 -32.16 18.78
N CYS A 257 -11.57 -31.57 18.16
CA CYS A 257 -11.66 -30.20 17.66
C CYS A 257 -12.78 -30.09 16.62
N ASN A 258 -13.66 -29.11 16.79
CA ASN A 258 -14.65 -28.73 15.79
C ASN A 258 -14.70 -27.21 15.57
N ILE A 259 -13.88 -26.43 16.28
CA ILE A 259 -13.77 -24.98 16.15
C ILE A 259 -12.29 -24.62 16.09
N TRP A 260 -11.92 -23.77 15.14
CA TRP A 260 -10.58 -23.18 15.07
C TRP A 260 -10.68 -21.66 15.13
N VAL A 261 -9.76 -21.02 15.86
CA VAL A 261 -9.66 -19.56 15.96
C VAL A 261 -8.21 -19.16 15.74
N TYR A 262 -7.97 -18.23 14.83
CA TYR A 262 -6.67 -17.82 14.34
C TYR A 262 -6.47 -16.32 14.49
N CYS A 263 -5.26 -15.90 14.89
CA CYS A 263 -4.87 -14.49 14.92
C CYS A 263 -4.10 -14.07 13.65
N PRO A 264 -4.74 -13.43 12.67
CA PRO A 264 -4.07 -12.94 11.46
C PRO A 264 -3.30 -11.63 11.67
N SER A 265 -3.60 -10.86 12.71
CA SER A 265 -2.99 -9.55 12.96
C SER A 265 -1.53 -9.68 13.40
N GLU A 266 -0.62 -8.96 12.73
CA GLU A 266 0.81 -8.89 13.12
C GLU A 266 1.00 -8.22 14.50
N PHE A 267 0.06 -7.37 14.90
CA PHE A 267 0.07 -6.66 16.19
C PHE A 267 -0.58 -7.47 17.32
N GLY A 268 -0.96 -8.71 17.06
CA GLY A 268 -1.72 -9.52 18.01
C GLY A 268 -3.22 -9.28 17.95
N CYS A 269 -3.97 -10.07 18.71
CA CYS A 269 -5.43 -10.09 18.70
C CYS A 269 -5.98 -9.81 20.10
N TYR A 270 -6.99 -8.95 20.17
CA TYR A 270 -7.63 -8.61 21.42
C TYR A 270 -8.56 -9.72 21.90
N SER A 271 -8.44 -10.12 23.17
CA SER A 271 -9.38 -10.97 23.90
C SER A 271 -9.60 -10.36 25.29
N PRO A 272 -10.81 -10.45 25.88
CA PRO A 272 -11.08 -9.94 27.21
C PRO A 272 -10.58 -10.89 28.32
N ASP A 273 -9.32 -11.29 28.25
CA ASP A 273 -8.67 -12.12 29.25
C ASP A 273 -7.34 -11.52 29.73
N ILE A 274 -6.62 -12.26 30.56
CA ILE A 274 -5.37 -11.80 31.20
C ILE A 274 -4.14 -11.98 30.31
N TYR A 275 -4.29 -12.55 29.12
CA TYR A 275 -3.19 -12.89 28.23
C TYR A 275 -3.04 -11.85 27.12
N GLU A 276 -1.80 -11.74 26.63
CA GLU A 276 -1.48 -10.96 25.44
C GLU A 276 -1.36 -11.92 24.27
N HIS A 277 -2.34 -11.89 23.35
CA HIS A 277 -2.35 -12.79 22.21
C HIS A 277 -1.54 -12.25 21.05
N LYS A 278 -0.68 -13.11 20.50
CA LYS A 278 0.28 -12.75 19.45
C LYS A 278 -0.19 -13.19 18.07
N HIS A 279 0.45 -12.62 17.06
CA HIS A 279 0.30 -13.05 15.68
C HIS A 279 0.52 -14.56 15.55
N GLN A 280 -0.24 -15.20 14.65
CA GLN A 280 -0.18 -16.64 14.34
C GLN A 280 -0.72 -17.59 15.41
N GLU A 281 -1.26 -17.10 16.52
CA GLU A 281 -1.91 -17.98 17.50
C GLU A 281 -3.05 -18.77 16.85
N CYS A 282 -3.05 -20.08 17.09
CA CYS A 282 -4.03 -21.02 16.58
C CYS A 282 -4.67 -21.79 17.75
N TRP A 283 -5.90 -21.44 18.06
CA TRP A 283 -6.71 -22.05 19.09
C TRP A 283 -7.56 -23.15 18.50
N LEU A 284 -7.41 -24.36 19.04
CA LEU A 284 -8.25 -25.50 18.68
C LEU A 284 -9.25 -25.71 19.82
N LYS A 285 -10.54 -25.56 19.52
CA LYS A 285 -11.61 -25.60 20.50
C LYS A 285 -12.63 -26.70 20.16
N GLN A 286 -13.38 -27.11 21.17
CA GLN A 286 -14.51 -28.03 21.05
C GLN A 286 -15.74 -27.45 21.74
N ALA A 287 -16.89 -27.52 21.07
CA ALA A 287 -18.19 -27.30 21.69
C ALA A 287 -19.27 -28.13 21.00
N ASP A 288 -20.18 -28.74 21.76
CA ASP A 288 -21.30 -29.51 21.19
C ASP A 288 -22.26 -28.61 20.39
N LYS A 289 -22.37 -27.35 20.82
CA LYS A 289 -23.10 -26.28 20.12
C LYS A 289 -22.20 -25.04 20.08
N PRO A 290 -21.46 -24.81 18.98
CA PRO A 290 -20.60 -23.65 18.85
C PRO A 290 -21.39 -22.36 19.09
N GLN A 291 -20.93 -21.55 20.05
CA GLN A 291 -21.54 -20.26 20.36
C GLN A 291 -20.64 -19.15 19.85
N LEU A 292 -21.27 -18.14 19.25
CA LEU A 292 -20.58 -16.96 18.79
C LEU A 292 -20.26 -16.06 19.99
N ASN A 293 -18.98 -15.76 20.20
CA ASN A 293 -18.54 -14.85 21.26
C ASN A 293 -18.60 -13.40 20.76
N PHE A 294 -17.82 -13.10 19.71
CA PHE A 294 -17.79 -11.78 19.08
C PHE A 294 -17.81 -11.90 17.56
N LYS A 295 -18.49 -10.96 16.90
CA LYS A 295 -18.55 -10.87 15.44
C LYS A 295 -18.55 -9.44 14.94
N ASP A 296 -17.88 -9.23 13.81
CA ASP A 296 -17.76 -7.98 13.08
C ASP A 296 -17.16 -6.86 13.95
N LYS A 297 -17.96 -6.18 14.76
CA LYS A 297 -17.56 -5.02 15.56
C LYS A 297 -17.95 -5.19 17.02
N TYR A 298 -17.07 -4.75 17.92
CA TYR A 298 -17.41 -4.60 19.32
C TYR A 298 -18.39 -3.43 19.49
N SER A 299 -19.43 -3.60 20.30
CA SER A 299 -20.40 -2.54 20.57
C SER A 299 -19.73 -1.36 21.29
N GLU A 300 -20.28 -0.15 21.12
CA GLU A 300 -19.78 1.04 21.82
C GLU A 300 -19.83 0.86 23.34
N SER A 301 -20.91 0.26 23.86
CA SER A 301 -21.03 -0.06 25.29
C SER A 301 -19.90 -0.96 25.77
N TYR A 302 -19.59 -2.02 25.02
CA TYR A 302 -18.53 -2.96 25.36
C TYR A 302 -17.16 -2.29 25.37
N ARG A 303 -16.88 -1.41 24.39
CA ARG A 303 -15.62 -0.66 24.29
C ARG A 303 -15.48 0.43 25.35
N ASN A 304 -16.58 0.98 25.86
CA ASN A 304 -16.55 1.89 27.00
C ASN A 304 -16.11 1.15 28.27
N ASP A 305 -16.58 -0.08 28.46
CA ASP A 305 -16.18 -0.93 29.57
C ASP A 305 -14.78 -1.56 29.36
N HIS A 306 -14.36 -1.70 28.10
CA HIS A 306 -13.08 -2.28 27.70
C HIS A 306 -12.32 -1.33 26.75
N PRO A 307 -11.65 -0.28 27.28
CA PRO A 307 -11.03 0.76 26.45
C PRO A 307 -9.96 0.26 25.46
N ASN A 308 -9.36 -0.90 25.75
CA ASN A 308 -8.34 -1.54 24.91
C ASN A 308 -8.95 -2.36 23.75
N ALA A 309 -10.27 -2.57 23.73
CA ALA A 309 -10.93 -3.31 22.68
C ALA A 309 -10.92 -2.50 21.36
N PRO A 310 -10.46 -3.10 20.25
CA PRO A 310 -10.48 -2.46 18.94
C PRO A 310 -11.92 -2.28 18.45
N ILE A 311 -12.10 -1.57 17.33
CA ILE A 311 -13.43 -1.38 16.72
C ILE A 311 -13.96 -2.70 16.14
N VAL A 312 -13.07 -3.46 15.49
CA VAL A 312 -13.38 -4.67 14.74
C VAL A 312 -12.77 -5.87 15.46
N VAL A 313 -13.47 -7.01 15.43
CA VAL A 313 -12.95 -8.27 16.00
C VAL A 313 -11.72 -8.70 15.20
N PRO A 314 -10.54 -8.87 15.82
CA PRO A 314 -9.31 -9.14 15.09
C PRO A 314 -9.11 -10.63 14.75
N TRP A 315 -9.96 -11.51 15.28
CA TRP A 315 -9.87 -12.95 15.09
C TRP A 315 -10.52 -13.41 13.79
N MET A 316 -10.00 -14.51 13.24
CA MET A 316 -10.62 -15.27 12.16
C MET A 316 -10.92 -16.67 12.68
N SER A 317 -12.11 -17.19 12.43
CA SER A 317 -12.48 -18.50 12.96
C SER A 317 -13.42 -19.25 12.03
N GLY A 318 -13.62 -20.52 12.34
CA GLY A 318 -14.57 -21.36 11.62
C GLY A 318 -14.88 -22.63 12.37
N ILE A 319 -15.97 -23.26 11.95
CA ILE A 319 -16.47 -24.51 12.52
C ILE A 319 -16.19 -25.62 11.50
N VAL A 320 -15.59 -26.71 11.94
CA VAL A 320 -15.30 -27.89 11.11
C VAL A 320 -16.07 -29.10 11.63
N GLY A 321 -16.81 -29.76 10.74
CA GLY A 321 -17.53 -31.00 11.07
C GLY A 321 -18.81 -30.80 11.89
N VAL A 322 -19.86 -30.31 11.23
CA VAL A 322 -21.25 -30.40 11.70
C VAL A 322 -21.74 -31.85 11.64
#